data_AF-A0ABD6ILB3-F1
#
_entry.id   AF-A0ABD6ILB3-F1
#
_cell.length_a   1.000
_cell.length_b   1.000
_cell.length_c   1.000
_cell.angle_alpha   90.00
_cell.angle_beta   90.00
_cell.angle_gamma   90.00
#
_symmetry.space_group_name_H-M   'P 1'
#
loop_
_entity.id
_entity.type
_entity.pdbx_description
1 polymer ?
#
loop_
_entity_poly.entity_id
_entity_poly.type
_entity_poly.pdbx_seq_one_letter_code
_entity_poly.pdbx_strand_id
1 'polypeptide(L)'
;MIALAAALVEVALIAVQRWRAPSGAPKEMSWPHVAAALAAGVVGWLLIGGPETAWADLWLSLFFGVILGTEAARAARVLSGKEWAGWATACGSGAASAGWLLATPLPFM
;
A
#
# COMPACT_ATOMS: atom_id res chain seq x y z
N MET A 1 6.68 6.57 -10.76
CA MET A 1 7.46 5.31 -10.81
C MET A 1 7.39 4.50 -9.51
N ILE A 2 7.64 5.11 -8.34
CA ILE A 2 7.62 4.41 -7.04
C ILE A 2 6.27 3.73 -6.75
N ALA A 3 5.15 4.42 -6.99
CA ALA A 3 3.81 3.87 -6.73
C ALA A 3 3.49 2.62 -7.59
N LEU A 4 3.94 2.60 -8.85
CA LEU A 4 3.79 1.45 -9.74
C LEU A 4 4.67 0.27 -9.29
N ALA A 5 5.91 0.55 -8.87
CA ALA A 5 6.80 -0.47 -8.35
C ALA A 5 6.25 -1.10 -7.06
N ALA A 6 5.69 -0.29 -6.16
CA ALA A 6 5.01 -0.76 -4.96
C ALA A 6 3.82 -1.69 -5.31
N ALA A 7 2.94 -1.25 -6.21
CA ALA A 7 1.81 -2.06 -6.67
C ALA A 7 2.24 -3.42 -7.24
N LEU A 8 3.33 -3.46 -8.02
CA LEU A 8 3.87 -4.72 -8.56
C LEU A 8 4.39 -5.65 -7.46
N VAL A 9 5.10 -5.10 -6.47
CA VAL A 9 5.60 -5.86 -5.32
C VAL A 9 4.45 -6.41 -4.48
N GLU A 10 3.41 -5.61 -4.25
CA GLU A 10 2.20 -6.00 -3.52
C GLU A 10 1.46 -7.15 -4.22
N VAL A 11 1.25 -7.05 -5.54
CA VAL A 11 0.67 -8.12 -6.34
C VAL A 11 1.52 -9.39 -6.27
N ALA A 12 2.85 -9.28 -6.34
CA ALA A 12 3.75 -10.41 -6.21
C ALA A 12 3.65 -11.08 -4.83
N LEU A 13 3.60 -10.29 -3.74
CA LEU A 13 3.44 -10.82 -2.38
C LEU A 13 2.13 -11.59 -2.23
N ILE A 14 1.03 -11.03 -2.73
CA ILE A 14 -0.29 -11.66 -2.68
C ILE A 14 -0.27 -12.96 -3.50
N ALA A 15 0.29 -12.94 -4.71
CA ALA A 15 0.39 -14.12 -5.56
C ALA A 15 1.23 -15.23 -4.91
N VAL A 16 2.40 -14.88 -4.34
CA VAL A 16 3.28 -15.82 -3.65
C VAL A 16 2.62 -16.40 -2.40
N GLN A 17 1.90 -15.58 -1.62
CA GLN A 17 1.16 -16.06 -0.46
C GLN A 17 0.06 -17.03 -0.87
N ARG A 18 -0.74 -16.70 -1.89
CA ARG A 18 -1.80 -17.57 -2.40
C ARG A 18 -1.27 -18.90 -2.94
N TRP A 19 -0.10 -18.86 -3.59
CA TRP A 19 0.55 -20.06 -4.09
C TRP A 19 1.06 -20.96 -2.96
N ARG A 20 1.65 -20.38 -1.91
CA ARG A 20 2.24 -21.15 -0.78
C ARG A 20 1.23 -21.57 0.29
N ALA A 21 0.14 -20.85 0.48
CA ALA A 21 -0.84 -21.11 1.54
C ALA A 21 -2.29 -20.84 1.07
N PRO A 22 -2.88 -21.72 0.23
CA PRO A 22 -4.19 -21.52 -0.38
C PRO A 22 -5.36 -21.45 0.62
N SER A 23 -5.21 -22.02 1.81
CA SER A 23 -6.28 -22.28 2.78
C SER A 23 -6.20 -21.44 4.08
N GLY A 24 -5.19 -20.57 4.23
CA GLY A 24 -4.84 -19.94 5.51
C GLY A 24 -5.43 -18.56 5.82
N ALA A 25 -6.62 -18.21 5.31
CA ALA A 25 -7.07 -16.83 5.35
C ALA A 25 -8.32 -16.57 6.24
N PRO A 26 -8.20 -15.93 7.43
CA PRO A 26 -9.33 -15.25 8.07
C PRO A 26 -9.92 -14.16 7.15
N LYS A 27 -11.24 -14.08 7.03
CA LYS A 27 -11.91 -13.26 5.98
C LYS A 27 -11.88 -11.74 6.24
N GLU A 28 -11.37 -11.30 7.38
CA GLU A 28 -11.55 -9.92 7.84
C GLU A 28 -10.36 -9.02 7.54
N MET A 29 -10.66 -7.86 6.97
CA MET A 29 -9.71 -6.78 6.72
C MET A 29 -9.23 -6.22 8.06
N SER A 30 -7.91 -6.23 8.28
CA SER A 30 -7.32 -5.72 9.52
C SER A 30 -7.37 -4.20 9.53
N TRP A 31 -8.37 -3.64 10.21
CA TRP A 31 -8.55 -2.19 10.44
C TRP A 31 -7.28 -1.45 10.90
N PRO A 32 -6.42 -2.02 11.76
CA PRO A 32 -5.15 -1.40 12.11
C PRO A 32 -4.22 -1.14 10.91
N HIS A 33 -4.12 -2.09 9.96
CA HIS A 33 -3.33 -1.90 8.75
C HIS A 33 -3.96 -0.87 7.81
N VAL A 34 -5.30 -0.82 7.75
CA VAL A 34 -6.04 0.21 7.00
C VAL A 34 -5.70 1.60 7.54
N ALA A 35 -5.76 1.78 8.86
CA ALA A 35 -5.44 3.04 9.51
C ALA A 35 -3.98 3.44 9.29
N ALA A 36 -3.04 2.49 9.39
CA ALA A 36 -1.62 2.75 9.11
C ALA A 36 -1.37 3.15 7.65
N ALA A 37 -1.99 2.45 6.69
CA ALA A 37 -1.86 2.77 5.28
C ALA A 37 -2.42 4.17 4.97
N LEU A 38 -3.58 4.52 5.53
CA LEU A 38 -4.16 5.86 5.39
C LEU A 38 -3.26 6.93 6.00
N ALA A 39 -2.79 6.73 7.24
CA ALA A 39 -1.90 7.68 7.91
C ALA A 39 -0.60 7.88 7.12
N ALA A 40 0.02 6.79 6.65
CA ALA A 40 1.23 6.86 5.84
C ALA A 40 0.98 7.52 4.47
N GLY A 41 -0.19 7.31 3.86
CA GLY A 41 -0.59 8.00 2.64
C GLY A 41 -0.76 9.51 2.83
N VAL A 42 -1.38 9.93 3.93
CA VAL A 42 -1.49 11.35 4.29
C VAL A 42 -0.11 11.96 4.53
N VAL A 43 0.77 11.27 5.26
CA VAL A 43 2.15 11.71 5.48
C VAL A 43 2.91 11.81 4.15
N GLY A 44 2.79 10.81 3.29
CA GLY A 44 3.38 10.82 1.95
C GLY A 44 2.89 12.01 1.11
N TRP A 45 1.60 12.30 1.15
CA TRP A 45 0.98 13.43 0.46
C TRP A 45 1.49 14.79 0.99
N LEU A 46 1.63 14.93 2.30
CA LEU A 46 2.22 16.13 2.90
C LEU A 46 3.69 16.31 2.51
N LEU A 47 4.47 15.21 2.45
CA LEU A 47 5.89 15.25 2.07
C LEU A 47 6.12 15.66 0.61
N ILE A 48 5.18 15.35 -0.29
CA ILE A 48 5.24 15.79 -1.70
C ILE A 48 4.67 17.21 -1.92
N GLY A 49 4.36 17.94 -0.85
CA GLY A 49 3.91 19.34 -0.91
C GLY A 49 2.40 19.55 -0.90
N GLY A 50 1.61 18.50 -0.69
CA GLY A 50 0.16 18.58 -0.59
C GLY A 50 -0.53 19.13 -1.84
N PRO A 51 -0.30 18.56 -3.04
CA PRO A 51 -0.93 19.05 -4.27
C PRO A 51 -2.46 19.03 -4.18
N GLU A 52 -3.12 19.95 -4.88
CA GLU A 52 -4.57 19.89 -5.08
C GLU A 52 -4.94 18.56 -5.75
N THR A 53 -5.93 17.87 -5.19
CA THR A 53 -6.32 16.53 -5.62
C THR A 53 -7.78 16.52 -6.03
N ALA A 54 -8.07 16.02 -7.24
CA ALA A 54 -9.44 15.73 -7.62
C ALA A 54 -9.86 14.37 -7.05
N TRP A 55 -11.17 14.16 -6.89
CA TRP A 55 -11.72 12.88 -6.44
C TRP A 55 -11.31 11.70 -7.33
N ALA A 56 -11.16 11.94 -8.64
CA ALA A 56 -10.70 10.94 -9.59
C ALA A 56 -9.28 10.44 -9.30
N ASP A 57 -8.41 11.32 -8.79
CA ASP A 57 -7.00 11.00 -8.50
C ASP A 57 -6.84 10.29 -7.14
N LEU A 58 -7.74 10.60 -6.20
CA LEU A 58 -7.79 9.97 -4.89
C LEU A 58 -8.13 8.48 -4.95
N TRP A 59 -8.96 8.05 -5.92
CA TRP A 59 -9.37 6.65 -6.02
C TRP A 59 -8.19 5.70 -6.23
N LEU A 60 -7.24 6.03 -7.11
CA LEU A 60 -6.04 5.21 -7.31
C LEU A 60 -5.18 5.15 -6.06
N SER A 61 -4.97 6.30 -5.41
CA SER A 61 -4.19 6.36 -4.17
C SER A 61 -4.81 5.50 -3.07
N LEU A 62 -6.13 5.57 -2.88
CA LEU A 62 -6.84 4.76 -1.89
C LEU A 62 -6.86 3.27 -2.27
N PHE A 63 -7.10 2.94 -3.53
CA PHE A 63 -7.16 1.55 -3.96
C PHE A 63 -5.80 0.86 -3.82
N PHE A 64 -4.73 1.44 -4.36
CA PHE A 64 -3.40 0.86 -4.29
C PHE A 64 -2.82 0.99 -2.88
N GLY A 65 -2.91 2.17 -2.27
CA GLY A 65 -2.33 2.43 -0.95
C GLY A 65 -2.98 1.64 0.18
N VAL A 66 -4.31 1.51 0.16
CA VAL A 66 -5.09 0.98 1.29
C VAL A 66 -5.64 -0.41 0.99
N ILE A 67 -6.39 -0.59 -0.10
CA ILE A 67 -7.05 -1.88 -0.38
C ILE A 67 -5.99 -2.93 -0.77
N LEU A 68 -5.16 -2.64 -1.77
CA LEU A 68 -4.10 -3.54 -2.20
C LEU A 68 -3.01 -3.64 -1.12
N GLY A 69 -2.60 -2.51 -0.54
CA GLY A 69 -1.64 -2.45 0.56
C GLY A 69 -1.99 -3.30 1.78
N THR A 70 -3.26 -3.34 2.18
CA THR A 70 -3.70 -4.14 3.36
C THR A 70 -3.70 -5.63 3.06
N GLU A 71 -4.08 -6.04 1.84
CA GLU A 71 -3.95 -7.43 1.39
C GLU A 71 -2.47 -7.84 1.27
N ALA A 72 -1.60 -6.94 0.77
CA ALA A 72 -0.17 -7.19 0.71
C ALA A 72 0.49 -7.25 2.10
N ALA A 73 0.08 -6.39 3.03
CA ALA A 73 0.51 -6.42 4.43
C ALA A 73 0.17 -7.75 5.10
N ARG A 74 -1.05 -8.23 4.85
CA ARG A 74 -1.46 -9.54 5.29
C ARG A 74 -0.59 -10.64 4.65
N ALA A 75 -0.37 -10.59 3.34
CA ALA A 75 0.47 -11.56 2.64
C ALA A 75 1.90 -11.58 3.20
N ALA A 76 2.49 -10.41 3.43
CA ALA A 76 3.81 -10.25 4.03
C ALA A 76 3.89 -10.81 5.46
N ARG A 77 2.86 -10.57 6.29
CA ARG A 77 2.77 -11.15 7.63
C ARG A 77 2.71 -12.69 7.57
N VAL A 78 1.88 -13.25 6.70
CA VAL A 78 1.74 -14.71 6.54
C VAL A 78 3.03 -15.35 6.04
N LEU A 79 3.67 -14.75 5.03
CA LEU A 79 4.90 -15.27 4.44
C LEU A 79 6.11 -15.16 5.38
N SER A 80 6.20 -14.09 6.15
CA SER A 80 7.32 -13.87 7.08
C SER A 80 7.11 -14.50 8.46
N GLY A 81 5.86 -14.79 8.83
CA GLY A 81 5.46 -15.17 10.19
C GLY A 81 5.60 -14.05 11.22
N LYS A 82 5.83 -12.80 10.79
CA LYS A 82 6.16 -11.66 11.67
C LYS A 82 5.17 -10.51 11.49
N GLU A 83 4.66 -9.97 12.62
CA GLU A 83 3.69 -8.88 12.61
C GLU A 83 4.25 -7.60 11.97
N TRP A 84 5.51 -7.27 12.28
CA TRP A 84 6.13 -6.03 11.81
C TRP A 84 6.22 -5.97 10.27
N ALA A 85 6.28 -7.11 9.58
CA ALA A 85 6.30 -7.15 8.12
C ALA A 85 4.97 -6.67 7.52
N GLY A 86 3.84 -6.96 8.20
CA GLY A 86 2.54 -6.42 7.83
C GLY A 86 2.48 -4.92 8.01
N TRP A 87 2.91 -4.40 9.16
CA TRP A 87 2.98 -2.96 9.41
C TRP A 87 3.88 -2.22 8.42
N ALA A 88 5.09 -2.74 8.15
CA ALA A 88 6.02 -2.15 7.20
C ALA A 88 5.44 -2.07 5.79
N THR A 89 4.74 -3.13 5.36
CA THR A 89 4.10 -3.17 4.04
C THR A 89 2.90 -2.23 3.96
N ALA A 90 2.06 -2.16 4.99
CA ALA A 90 0.92 -1.24 5.05
C ALA A 90 1.39 0.23 5.00
N CYS A 91 2.38 0.59 5.82
CA CYS A 91 2.96 1.93 5.82
C CYS A 91 3.65 2.26 4.49
N GLY A 92 4.42 1.31 3.95
CA GLY A 92 5.12 1.49 2.67
C GLY A 92 4.15 1.70 1.51
N SER A 93 3.10 0.89 1.43
CA SER A 93 2.03 1.00 0.44
C SER A 93 1.34 2.37 0.52
N GLY A 94 0.92 2.77 1.73
CA GLY A 94 0.32 4.08 1.98
C GLY A 94 1.21 5.22 1.49
N ALA A 95 2.46 5.27 1.96
CA ALA A 95 3.40 6.30 1.56
C ALA A 95 3.69 6.32 0.05
N ALA A 96 3.86 5.14 -0.57
CA ALA A 96 4.10 5.03 -2.01
C ALA A 96 2.90 5.48 -2.85
N SER A 97 1.68 5.27 -2.35
CA SER A 97 0.44 5.64 -3.04
C SER A 97 0.25 7.14 -3.22
N ALA A 98 0.87 7.95 -2.35
CA ALA A 98 0.92 9.41 -2.55
C ALA A 98 1.59 9.78 -3.90
N GLY A 99 2.44 8.90 -4.44
CA GLY A 99 3.02 9.04 -5.77
C GLY A 99 2.00 9.03 -6.92
N TRP A 100 0.77 8.53 -6.71
CA TRP A 100 -0.32 8.62 -7.69
C TRP A 100 -0.94 10.02 -7.76
N LEU A 101 -0.74 10.86 -6.73
CA LEU A 101 -1.30 12.20 -6.64
C LEU A 101 -0.37 13.28 -7.25
N LEU A 102 0.78 12.87 -7.78
CA LEU A 102 1.73 13.74 -8.47
C LEU A 102 1.32 13.90 -9.94
N ALA A 103 1.01 15.14 -10.35
CA ALA A 103 0.74 15.48 -11.76
C ALA A 103 1.99 15.36 -12.66
N THR A 104 3.18 15.54 -12.09
CA THR A 104 4.47 15.37 -12.75
C THR A 104 5.39 14.53 -11.87
N PRO A 105 6.21 13.62 -12.45
CA PRO A 105 7.21 12.91 -11.68
C PRO A 105 8.14 13.92 -10.97
N LEU A 106 8.51 13.63 -9.72
CA LEU A 106 9.39 14.51 -8.94
C LEU A 106 10.68 14.78 -9.72
N PRO A 107 11.19 16.02 -9.74
CA PRO A 107 12.28 16.45 -10.62
C PRO A 107 13.66 15.85 -10.26
N PHE A 108 13.74 15.01 -9.23
CA PHE A 108 14.96 14.37 -8.73
C PHE A 108 14.98 12.84 -8.98
N MET A 109 14.20 12.36 -9.96
CA MET A 109 14.34 11.04 -10.56
C MET A 109 14.57 11.13 -12.07
#